data_AF-X1LFH7-F1
#
_entry.id   AF-X1LFH7-F1
#
_cell.length_a   1.000
_cell.length_b   1.000
_cell.length_c   1.000
_cell.angle_alpha   90.00
_cell.angle_beta   90.00
_cell.angle_gamma   90.00
#
_symmetry.space_group_name_H-M   'P 1'
#
loop_
_entity.id
_entity.type
_entity.pdbx_description
1 polymer ?
#
loop_
_entity_poly.entity_id
_entity_poly.type
_entity_poly.pdbx_seq_one_letter_code
_entity_poly.pdbx_strand_id
1 'polypeptide(L)'
;MKKIPLSSEAMAKRVAEELPDGSFVNLGIGLPTLVSNFVPEGRTVIFQTENGILGCGPIALEGKEDPYLVNAGGQFVTLLPYASIFNQAEAFVMIRGGHIDVSVLGALEVSEEGDLANWFVPARGVGRISGAMDLATGVKKVIITMKHTMAL
;
A
#
# COMPACT_ATOMS: atom_id res chain seq x y z
N MET A 1 8.07 32.41 4.61
CA MET A 1 8.85 31.16 4.81
C MET A 1 8.80 30.35 3.53
N LYS A 2 9.94 29.87 3.03
CA LYS A 2 9.99 28.97 1.87
C LYS A 2 9.54 27.58 2.34
N LYS A 3 8.42 27.06 1.82
CA LYS A 3 7.95 25.71 2.15
C LYS A 3 8.87 24.69 1.49
N ILE A 4 9.51 23.84 2.28
CA ILE A 4 10.37 22.75 1.78
C ILE A 4 9.48 21.51 1.63
N PRO A 5 9.41 20.88 0.44
CA PRO A 5 8.69 19.63 0.27
C PRO A 5 9.24 18.54 1.19
N LEU A 6 8.36 17.70 1.73
CA LEU A 6 8.77 16.53 2.50
C LEU A 6 9.50 15.53 1.60
N SER A 7 10.50 14.84 2.16
CA SER A 7 11.08 13.66 1.52
C SER A 7 10.07 12.51 1.50
N SER A 8 10.33 11.50 0.67
CA SER A 8 9.51 10.29 0.61
C SER A 8 9.43 9.58 1.96
N GLU A 9 10.55 9.50 2.68
CA GLU A 9 10.65 8.91 4.01
C GLU A 9 9.87 9.72 5.04
N ALA A 10 9.93 11.06 4.96
CA ALA A 10 9.17 11.93 5.87
C ALA A 10 7.66 11.80 5.65
N MET A 11 7.21 11.67 4.39
CA MET A 11 5.81 11.37 4.07
C MET A 11 5.40 9.98 4.58
N ALA A 12 6.21 8.95 4.31
CA ALA A 12 5.94 7.59 4.75
C ALA A 12 5.88 7.47 6.28
N LYS A 13 6.81 8.12 6.99
CA LYS A 13 6.80 8.21 8.45
C LYS A 13 5.55 8.89 8.98
N ARG A 14 5.12 10.00 8.35
CA ARG A 14 3.87 10.66 8.74
C ARG A 14 2.65 9.76 8.55
N VAL A 15 2.61 8.99 7.46
CA VAL A 15 1.50 8.05 7.19
C VAL A 15 1.53 6.85 8.13
N ALA A 16 2.70 6.36 8.53
CA ALA A 16 2.80 5.26 9.50
C ALA A 16 2.13 5.58 10.84
N GLU A 17 2.16 6.85 11.27
CA GLU A 17 1.45 7.31 12.47
C GLU A 17 -0.07 7.16 12.36
N GLU A 18 -0.63 7.19 11.15
CA GLU A 18 -2.08 7.05 10.90
C GLU A 18 -2.58 5.59 10.98
N LEU A 19 -1.67 4.61 11.01
CA LEU A 19 -2.02 3.20 11.03
C LEU A 19 -2.37 2.79 12.47
N PRO A 20 -3.60 2.33 12.77
CA PRO A 20 -3.95 1.88 14.12
C PRO A 20 -3.18 0.63 14.54
N ASP A 21 -2.96 0.47 15.84
CA ASP A 21 -2.44 -0.78 16.41
C ASP A 21 -3.42 -1.94 16.15
N GLY A 22 -2.89 -3.09 15.74
CA GLY A 22 -3.65 -4.28 15.37
C GLY A 22 -4.38 -4.20 14.02
N SER A 23 -4.18 -3.15 13.23
CA SER A 23 -4.91 -2.95 11.97
C SER A 23 -4.43 -3.84 10.83
N PHE A 24 -5.36 -4.17 9.93
CA PHE A 24 -5.10 -4.81 8.65
C PHE A 24 -4.92 -3.74 7.56
N VAL A 25 -3.74 -3.72 6.95
CA VAL A 25 -3.33 -2.64 6.05
C VAL A 25 -2.89 -3.17 4.70
N ASN A 26 -3.35 -2.52 3.63
CA ASN A 26 -2.84 -2.73 2.28
C ASN A 26 -2.02 -1.51 1.83
N LEU A 27 -0.85 -1.76 1.23
CA LEU A 27 0.03 -0.71 0.72
C LEU A 27 0.18 -0.82 -0.79
N GLY A 28 -0.18 0.25 -1.50
CA GLY A 28 0.07 0.40 -2.93
C GLY A 28 1.57 0.49 -3.25
N ILE A 29 1.93 0.21 -4.50
CA ILE A 29 3.33 0.20 -4.96
C ILE A 29 3.94 1.61 -4.91
N GLY A 30 5.22 1.71 -4.55
CA GLY A 30 6.00 2.95 -4.62
C GLY A 30 6.09 3.65 -3.27
N LEU A 31 5.72 4.93 -3.20
CA LEU A 31 5.76 5.69 -1.94
C LEU A 31 5.00 5.01 -0.78
N PRO A 32 3.81 4.40 -0.98
CA PRO A 32 3.11 3.74 0.11
C PRO A 32 3.82 2.51 0.67
N THR A 33 4.59 1.75 -0.12
CA THR A 33 5.32 0.59 0.42
C THR A 33 6.41 0.99 1.42
N LEU A 34 6.91 2.23 1.37
CA LEU A 34 7.87 2.73 2.36
C LEU A 34 7.27 2.83 3.78
N VAL A 35 5.94 2.93 3.89
CA VAL A 35 5.24 3.11 5.18
C VAL A 35 5.53 1.94 6.14
N SER A 36 5.68 0.72 5.63
CA SER A 36 5.95 -0.46 6.47
C SER A 36 7.27 -0.37 7.23
N ASN A 37 8.23 0.41 6.74
CA ASN A 37 9.53 0.61 7.41
C ASN A 37 9.48 1.59 8.57
N PHE A 38 8.37 2.32 8.75
CA PHE A 38 8.24 3.39 9.74
C PHE A 38 7.12 3.14 10.76
N VAL A 39 6.56 1.92 10.81
CA VAL A 39 5.61 1.55 11.86
C VAL A 39 6.27 1.78 13.23
N PRO A 40 5.64 2.57 14.13
CA PRO A 40 6.22 2.87 15.43
C PRO A 40 6.49 1.61 16.26
N GLU A 41 7.55 1.65 17.06
CA GLU A 41 7.87 0.57 17.99
C GLU A 41 6.68 0.31 18.95
N GLY A 42 6.42 -0.97 19.24
CA GLY A 42 5.29 -1.38 20.07
C GLY A 42 3.94 -1.41 19.35
N ARG A 43 3.87 -1.02 18.06
CA ARG A 43 2.66 -1.12 17.24
C ARG A 43 2.72 -2.33 16.32
N THR A 44 1.66 -3.12 16.29
CA THR A 44 1.49 -4.24 15.38
C THR A 44 0.61 -3.81 14.21
N VAL A 45 1.10 -3.97 12.98
CA VAL A 45 0.32 -3.76 11.75
C VAL A 45 0.45 -5.00 10.89
N ILE A 46 -0.68 -5.53 10.41
CA ILE A 46 -0.73 -6.73 9.60
C ILE A 46 -0.91 -6.33 8.14
N PHE A 47 0.14 -6.53 7.35
CA PHE A 47 0.12 -6.18 5.94
C PHE A 47 -0.53 -7.26 5.08
N GLN A 48 -1.52 -6.86 4.29
CA GLN A 48 -2.20 -7.67 3.29
C GLN A 48 -1.67 -7.34 1.89
N THR A 49 -1.55 -8.36 1.03
CA THR A 49 -1.23 -8.21 -0.39
C THR A 49 -2.40 -8.72 -1.24
N GLU A 50 -2.75 -7.98 -2.29
CA GLU A 50 -3.87 -8.33 -3.18
C GLU A 50 -3.68 -9.66 -3.93
N ASN A 51 -2.43 -10.14 -4.02
CA ASN A 51 -2.09 -11.42 -4.62
C ASN A 51 -2.13 -12.62 -3.65
N GLY A 52 -2.64 -12.44 -2.42
CA GLY A 52 -3.07 -13.57 -1.59
C GLY A 52 -2.33 -13.79 -0.29
N ILE A 53 -1.70 -12.77 0.31
CA ILE A 53 -0.98 -12.89 1.58
C ILE A 53 -1.63 -11.99 2.64
N LEU A 54 -1.85 -12.51 3.84
CA LEU A 54 -2.12 -11.73 5.05
C LEU A 54 -0.98 -11.97 6.03
N GLY A 55 -0.36 -10.91 6.57
CA GLY A 55 0.87 -11.04 7.36
C GLY A 55 2.12 -11.11 6.48
N CYS A 56 2.16 -10.32 5.40
CA CYS A 56 3.36 -10.16 4.59
C CYS A 56 4.52 -9.61 5.43
N GLY A 57 5.66 -10.30 5.37
CA GLY A 57 6.89 -9.89 6.03
C GLY A 57 7.72 -8.92 5.18
N PRO A 58 8.96 -8.62 5.62
CA PRO A 58 9.90 -7.80 4.87
C PRO A 58 10.32 -8.46 3.55
N ILE A 59 10.95 -7.66 2.68
CA ILE A 59 11.61 -8.11 1.47
C ILE A 59 12.63 -9.21 1.83
N ALA A 60 12.68 -10.26 1.01
CA ALA A 60 13.63 -11.36 1.19
C ALA A 60 15.07 -10.85 1.05
N LEU A 61 15.97 -11.37 1.89
CA LEU A 61 17.40 -11.12 1.75
C LEU A 61 17.94 -11.80 0.49
N GLU A 62 19.02 -11.25 -0.06
CA GLU A 62 19.69 -11.82 -1.22
C GLU A 62 20.07 -13.30 -0.99
N GLY A 63 19.68 -14.17 -1.93
CA GLY A 63 19.88 -15.62 -1.86
C GLY A 63 18.88 -16.36 -0.96
N LYS A 64 17.86 -15.67 -0.44
CA LYS A 64 16.75 -16.25 0.35
C LYS A 64 15.39 -16.05 -0.33
N GLU A 65 15.38 -15.68 -1.60
CA GLU A 65 14.18 -15.48 -2.38
C GLU A 65 13.46 -16.79 -2.65
N ASP A 66 12.13 -16.77 -2.55
CA ASP A 66 11.26 -17.83 -3.02
C ASP A 66 10.51 -17.32 -4.26
N PRO A 67 10.67 -17.96 -5.44
CA PRO A 67 10.03 -17.51 -6.68
C PRO A 67 8.50 -17.50 -6.62
N TYR A 68 7.89 -18.18 -5.64
CA TYR A 68 6.44 -18.23 -5.44
C TYR A 68 5.92 -17.24 -4.40
N LEU A 69 6.80 -16.51 -3.69
CA LEU A 69 6.43 -15.54 -2.66
C LEU A 69 6.83 -14.12 -3.07
N VAL A 70 5.90 -13.45 -3.74
CA VAL A 70 6.02 -12.05 -4.14
C VAL A 70 4.92 -11.20 -3.53
N ASN A 71 5.17 -9.90 -3.35
CA ASN A 71 4.12 -8.92 -3.10
C ASN A 71 3.45 -8.46 -4.41
N ALA A 72 2.45 -7.57 -4.30
CA ALA A 72 1.74 -7.00 -5.45
C ALA A 72 2.65 -6.23 -6.43
N GLY A 73 3.80 -5.74 -5.93
CA GLY A 73 4.83 -5.06 -6.74
C GLY A 73 5.81 -6.01 -7.43
N GLY A 74 5.68 -7.32 -7.24
CA GLY A 74 6.59 -8.33 -7.81
C GLY A 74 7.92 -8.47 -7.08
N GLN A 75 8.05 -7.93 -5.86
CA GLN A 75 9.26 -8.10 -5.05
C GLN A 75 9.15 -9.38 -4.23
N PHE A 76 10.25 -10.13 -4.09
CA PHE A 76 10.31 -11.30 -3.22
C PHE A 76 10.19 -10.90 -1.76
N VAL A 77 9.27 -11.55 -1.04
CA VAL A 77 8.95 -11.23 0.35
C VAL A 77 9.02 -12.48 1.22
N THR A 78 9.12 -12.25 2.52
CA THR A 78 8.99 -13.29 3.54
C THR A 78 7.59 -13.30 4.13
N LEU A 79 7.28 -14.32 4.92
CA LEU A 79 6.03 -14.43 5.67
C LEU A 79 6.30 -14.24 7.16
N LEU A 80 5.41 -13.52 7.84
CA LEU A 80 5.43 -13.49 9.30
C LEU A 80 4.93 -14.84 9.86
N PRO A 81 5.29 -15.22 11.10
CA PRO A 81 4.92 -16.54 11.66
C PRO A 81 3.41 -16.82 11.72
N TYR A 82 2.60 -15.78 11.73
CA TYR A 82 1.13 -15.82 11.75
C TYR A 82 0.51 -15.56 10.38
N ALA A 83 1.30 -15.59 9.30
CA ALA A 83 0.80 -15.29 7.97
C ALA A 83 -0.17 -16.37 7.47
N SER A 84 -1.08 -15.95 6.59
CA SER A 84 -2.01 -16.82 5.87
C SER A 84 -1.90 -16.57 4.38
N ILE A 85 -2.02 -17.64 3.58
CA ILE A 85 -2.04 -17.57 2.12
C ILE A 85 -3.43 -18.01 1.63
N PHE A 86 -3.97 -17.29 0.66
CA PHE A 86 -5.28 -17.55 0.06
C PHE A 86 -5.23 -17.25 -1.44
N ASN A 87 -6.26 -17.69 -2.16
CA ASN A 87 -6.35 -17.37 -3.58
C ASN A 87 -6.72 -15.89 -3.78
N GLN A 88 -6.50 -15.37 -4.99
CA GLN A 88 -6.75 -13.97 -5.29
C GLN A 88 -8.25 -13.61 -5.15
N ALA A 89 -9.18 -14.52 -5.42
CA ALA A 89 -10.60 -14.23 -5.24
C ALA A 89 -10.94 -13.94 -3.76
N GLU A 90 -10.41 -14.74 -2.83
CA GLU A 90 -10.54 -14.52 -1.39
C GLU A 90 -9.84 -13.23 -0.94
N ALA A 91 -8.68 -12.89 -1.51
CA ALA A 91 -8.00 -11.62 -1.24
C ALA A 91 -8.90 -10.42 -1.57
N PHE A 92 -9.56 -10.46 -2.72
CA PHE A 92 -10.48 -9.41 -3.14
C PHE A 92 -11.84 -9.46 -2.43
N VAL A 93 -12.27 -10.61 -1.91
CA VAL A 93 -13.42 -10.69 -0.99
C VAL A 93 -13.08 -9.97 0.32
N MET A 94 -11.87 -10.16 0.85
CA MET A 94 -11.41 -9.43 2.04
C MET A 94 -11.40 -7.91 1.82
N ILE A 95 -10.87 -7.47 0.67
CA ILE A 95 -10.84 -6.05 0.29
C ILE A 95 -12.26 -5.51 0.09
N ARG A 96 -13.05 -6.06 -0.85
CA ARG A 96 -14.40 -5.56 -1.17
C ARG A 96 -15.41 -5.74 -0.04
N GLY A 97 -15.16 -6.69 0.86
CA GLY A 97 -16.00 -6.95 2.04
C GLY A 97 -15.74 -6.00 3.21
N GLY A 98 -14.81 -5.04 3.11
CA GLY A 98 -14.54 -4.11 4.20
C GLY A 98 -13.74 -4.71 5.35
N HIS A 99 -12.99 -5.78 5.13
CA HIS A 99 -12.18 -6.42 6.15
C HIS A 99 -10.78 -5.82 6.29
N ILE A 100 -10.37 -4.97 5.34
CA ILE A 100 -9.13 -4.18 5.42
C ILE A 100 -9.45 -2.82 6.06
N ASP A 101 -8.70 -2.47 7.11
CA ASP A 101 -8.94 -1.25 7.87
C ASP A 101 -8.41 -0.02 7.13
N VAL A 102 -7.20 -0.11 6.57
CA VAL A 102 -6.56 1.02 5.88
C VAL A 102 -5.94 0.55 4.56
N SER A 103 -6.17 1.30 3.49
CA SER A 103 -5.32 1.24 2.29
C SER A 103 -4.55 2.53 2.12
N VAL A 104 -3.25 2.42 1.83
CA VAL A 104 -2.42 3.57 1.46
C VAL A 104 -2.09 3.48 -0.02
N LEU A 105 -2.49 4.49 -0.79
CA LEU A 105 -2.31 4.51 -2.25
C LEU A 105 -1.50 5.74 -2.68
N GLY A 106 -0.81 5.60 -3.81
CA GLY A 106 -0.29 6.73 -4.56
C GLY A 106 -1.38 7.33 -5.45
N ALA A 107 -1.19 8.59 -5.84
CA ALA A 107 -2.07 9.28 -6.79
C ALA A 107 -1.27 10.14 -7.76
N LEU A 108 -1.87 10.36 -8.94
CA LEU A 108 -1.46 11.40 -9.87
C LEU A 108 -2.17 12.70 -9.50
N GLU A 109 -3.48 12.62 -9.28
CA GLU A 109 -4.34 13.74 -8.87
C GLU A 109 -5.39 13.25 -7.87
N VAL A 110 -5.82 14.17 -7.00
CA VAL A 110 -6.94 13.98 -6.06
C VAL A 110 -7.83 15.22 -6.13
N SER A 111 -9.15 15.04 -6.23
CA SER A 111 -10.10 16.17 -6.23
C SER A 111 -10.44 16.62 -4.81
N GLU A 112 -11.05 17.81 -4.66
CA GLU A 112 -11.50 18.28 -3.35
C GLU A 112 -12.62 17.42 -2.75
N GLU A 113 -13.37 16.72 -3.59
CA GLU A 113 -14.46 15.81 -3.18
C GLU A 113 -13.94 14.41 -2.85
N GLY A 114 -12.65 14.13 -3.10
CA GLY A 114 -12.00 12.86 -2.79
C GLY A 114 -11.88 11.89 -3.97
N ASP A 115 -12.11 12.35 -5.21
CA ASP A 115 -11.88 11.53 -6.40
C ASP A 115 -10.40 11.20 -6.55
N LEU A 116 -10.11 9.97 -6.97
CA LEU A 116 -8.75 9.44 -7.12
C LEU A 116 -8.43 9.16 -8.59
N ALA A 117 -7.36 9.78 -9.10
CA ALA A 117 -6.77 9.46 -10.39
C ALA A 117 -5.35 8.90 -10.21
N ASN A 118 -5.13 7.62 -10.50
CA ASN A 118 -3.82 6.98 -10.26
C ASN A 118 -3.40 5.87 -11.26
N TRP A 119 -4.18 5.60 -12.31
CA TRP A 119 -3.96 4.44 -13.18
C TRP A 119 -3.85 4.76 -14.68
N PHE A 120 -4.25 5.96 -15.13
CA PHE A 120 -4.25 6.34 -16.54
C PHE A 120 -3.66 7.74 -16.74
N VAL A 121 -2.81 7.89 -17.75
CA VAL A 121 -2.35 9.20 -18.23
C VAL A 121 -2.48 9.20 -19.76
N PRO A 122 -3.28 10.09 -20.39
CA PRO A 122 -3.54 10.05 -21.82
C PRO A 122 -2.29 9.95 -22.71
N ALA A 123 -1.23 10.69 -22.35
CA ALA A 123 0.04 10.70 -23.09
C ALA A 123 0.90 9.43 -22.91
N ARG A 124 0.63 8.62 -21.87
CA ARG A 124 1.38 7.40 -21.54
C ARG A 124 0.54 6.13 -21.65
N GLY A 125 -0.77 6.26 -21.86
CA GLY A 125 -1.73 5.17 -21.90
C GLY A 125 -2.14 4.64 -20.52
N VAL A 126 -2.67 3.42 -20.52
CA VAL A 126 -3.14 2.69 -19.33
C VAL A 126 -1.93 2.15 -18.56
N GLY A 127 -1.76 2.63 -17.33
CA GLY A 127 -0.93 1.98 -16.32
C GLY A 127 -1.60 0.72 -15.78
N ARG A 128 -1.07 0.12 -14.72
CA ARG A 128 -1.73 -1.03 -14.10
C ARG A 128 -2.84 -0.53 -13.16
N ILE A 129 -4.11 -0.82 -13.49
CA ILE A 129 -5.24 -0.60 -12.57
C ILE A 129 -5.05 -1.46 -11.30
N SER A 130 -4.66 -2.73 -11.49
CA SER A 130 -4.47 -3.72 -10.40
C SER A 130 -5.66 -3.71 -9.42
N GLY A 131 -5.43 -3.91 -8.12
CA GLY A 131 -6.47 -3.77 -7.11
C GLY A 131 -6.84 -2.34 -6.70
N ALA A 132 -6.36 -1.29 -7.38
CA ALA A 132 -6.53 0.09 -6.91
C ALA A 132 -8.00 0.52 -6.79
N MET A 133 -8.87 0.09 -7.70
CA MET A 133 -10.31 0.41 -7.66
C MET A 133 -11.01 -0.31 -6.49
N ASP A 134 -10.74 -1.60 -6.31
CA ASP A 134 -11.27 -2.38 -5.18
C ASP A 134 -10.78 -1.82 -3.84
N LEU A 135 -9.52 -1.41 -3.75
CA LEU A 135 -8.95 -0.81 -2.54
C LEU A 135 -9.53 0.57 -2.25
N ALA A 136 -9.73 1.40 -3.28
CA ALA A 136 -10.29 2.74 -3.12
C ALA A 136 -11.76 2.72 -2.63
N THR A 137 -12.48 1.63 -2.89
CA THR A 137 -13.93 1.52 -2.61
C THR A 137 -14.30 0.51 -1.53
N GLY A 138 -13.47 -0.51 -1.32
CA GLY A 138 -13.79 -1.65 -0.47
C GLY A 138 -13.28 -1.54 0.97
N VAL A 139 -12.25 -0.73 1.24
CA VAL A 139 -11.64 -0.64 2.58
C VAL A 139 -12.31 0.41 3.46
N LYS A 140 -12.07 0.34 4.78
CA LYS A 140 -12.70 1.29 5.73
C LYS A 140 -12.13 2.72 5.65
N LYS A 141 -10.82 2.87 5.41
CA LYS A 141 -10.13 4.16 5.25
C LYS A 141 -9.11 4.10 4.11
N VAL A 142 -9.16 5.08 3.21
CA VAL A 142 -8.14 5.26 2.17
C VAL A 142 -7.28 6.46 2.53
N ILE A 143 -5.96 6.28 2.49
CA ILE A 143 -4.98 7.36 2.67
C ILE A 143 -4.19 7.52 1.37
N ILE A 144 -4.24 8.72 0.80
CA ILE A 144 -3.42 9.05 -0.36
C ILE A 144 -2.09 9.64 0.10
N THR A 145 -0.99 9.07 -0.41
CA THR A 145 0.35 9.61 -0.23
C THR A 145 0.91 10.07 -1.56
N MET A 146 1.08 11.37 -1.73
CA MET A 146 1.58 11.97 -2.97
C MET A 146 2.40 13.23 -2.69
N LYS A 147 3.22 13.63 -3.66
CA LYS A 147 3.81 14.98 -3.66
C LYS A 147 2.70 16.00 -3.88
N HIS A 148 2.73 17.10 -3.13
CA HIS A 148 1.69 18.13 -3.21
C HIS A 148 1.61 18.78 -4.59
N THR A 149 2.77 18.97 -5.25
CA THR A 149 2.86 19.43 -6.63
C THR A 149 3.89 18.60 -7.38
N MET A 150 3.79 18.60 -8.71
CA MET A 150 4.87 18.10 -9.55
C MET A 150 6.10 19.02 -9.41
N ALA A 151 7.30 18.46 -9.54
CA ALA A 151 8.48 19.28 -9.76
C ALA A 151 8.43 19.78 -11.20
N LEU A 152 8.44 21.10 -11.39
CA LEU A 152 8.65 21.74 -12.69
C LEU A 152 10.12 21.57 -13.11
#